data_AF-A0A1I5Y843-F1
#
_entry.id   AF-A0A1I5Y843-F1
#
_cell.length_a   1.000
_cell.length_b   1.000
_cell.length_c   1.000
_cell.angle_alpha   90.00
_cell.angle_beta   90.00
_cell.angle_gamma   90.00
#
_symmetry.space_group_name_H-M   'P 1'
#
loop_
_entity.id
_entity.type
_entity.pdbx_description
1 polymer ?
#
loop_
_entity_poly.entity_id
_entity_poly.type
_entity_poly.pdbx_seq_one_letter_code
_entity_poly.pdbx_strand_id
1 'polypeptide(L)'
;MRMDNERELDIAKNVKIIEWLKSEILLSIAELFRMLASSARISQDSLADCLASIIVASYLLGKRLGIHFGVIEQKIANKIRLGILEEHEIEKDYGDLSELRQHMKANRE
;
A
#
# COMPACT_ATOMS: atom_id res chain seq x y z
N MET A 1 24.80 -8.33 28.91
CA MET A 1 25.56 -9.03 27.86
C MET A 1 24.72 -9.99 27.01
N ARG A 2 24.10 -11.07 27.53
CA ARG A 2 23.23 -11.94 26.69
C ARG A 2 21.97 -11.24 26.14
N MET A 3 21.31 -10.40 26.97
CA MET A 3 20.09 -9.67 26.59
C MET A 3 20.30 -8.51 25.60
N ASP A 4 21.56 -8.06 25.44
CA ASP A 4 21.89 -6.93 24.56
C ASP A 4 22.12 -7.45 23.13
N ASN A 5 22.79 -8.60 23.00
CA ASN A 5 22.93 -9.30 21.72
C ASN A 5 21.59 -9.72 21.10
N GLU A 6 20.62 -10.16 21.90
CA GLU A 6 19.29 -10.54 21.41
C GLU A 6 18.53 -9.34 20.83
N ARG A 7 18.60 -8.18 21.51
CA ARG A 7 18.01 -6.94 21.02
C ARG A 7 18.69 -6.43 19.75
N GLU A 8 20.01 -6.47 19.69
CA GLU A 8 20.77 -6.10 18.48
C GLU A 8 20.44 -7.01 17.29
N LEU A 9 20.32 -8.31 17.52
CA LEU A 9 19.90 -9.29 16.50
C LEU A 9 18.49 -9.01 15.98
N ASP A 10 17.54 -8.66 16.86
CA ASP A 10 16.17 -8.35 16.45
C ASP A 10 16.06 -7.02 15.70
N ILE A 11 16.87 -6.02 16.07
CA ILE A 11 17.02 -4.78 15.30
C ILE A 11 17.57 -5.08 13.90
N ALA A 12 18.64 -5.86 13.81
CA ALA A 12 19.24 -6.22 12.52
C ALA A 12 18.28 -7.00 11.61
N LYS A 13 17.49 -7.92 12.17
CA LYS A 13 16.42 -8.62 11.44
C LYS A 13 15.35 -7.63 10.95
N ASN A 14 14.94 -6.67 11.77
CA ASN A 14 13.94 -5.69 11.38
C ASN A 14 14.42 -4.79 10.24
N VAL A 15 15.68 -4.32 10.31
CA VAL A 15 16.31 -3.55 9.23
C VAL A 15 16.33 -4.37 7.94
N LYS A 16 16.75 -5.63 7.99
CA LYS A 16 16.76 -6.51 6.82
C LYS A 16 15.36 -6.66 6.19
N ILE A 17 14.33 -6.82 7.02
CA ILE A 17 12.95 -6.92 6.53
C ILE A 17 12.49 -5.60 5.90
N ILE A 18 12.86 -4.46 6.47
CA ILE A 18 12.55 -3.13 5.90
C ILE A 18 13.21 -2.98 4.52
N GLU A 19 14.48 -3.31 4.39
CA GLU A 19 15.19 -3.25 3.08
C GLU A 19 14.53 -4.16 2.04
N TRP A 20 14.16 -5.38 2.45
CA TRP A 20 13.47 -6.31 1.57
C TRP A 20 12.09 -5.75 1.15
N LEU A 21 11.26 -5.27 2.07
CA LEU A 21 9.95 -4.71 1.76
C LEU A 21 10.01 -3.49 0.83
N LYS A 22 11.02 -2.62 0.98
CA LYS A 22 11.24 -1.51 0.03
C LYS A 22 11.53 -2.02 -1.38
N SER A 23 12.32 -3.09 -1.47
CA SER A 23 12.65 -3.74 -2.76
C SER A 23 11.41 -4.39 -3.38
N GLU A 24 10.59 -5.08 -2.58
CA GLU A 24 9.32 -5.67 -3.04
C GLU A 24 8.37 -4.61 -3.59
N ILE A 25 8.19 -3.48 -2.90
CA ILE A 25 7.35 -2.38 -3.40
C ILE A 25 7.87 -1.88 -4.75
N LEU A 26 9.19 -1.68 -4.89
CA LEU A 26 9.79 -1.23 -6.13
C LEU A 26 9.59 -2.25 -7.27
N LEU A 27 9.76 -3.54 -6.98
CA LEU A 27 9.55 -4.62 -7.94
C LEU A 27 8.08 -4.71 -8.38
N SER A 28 7.12 -4.60 -7.46
CA SER A 28 5.70 -4.61 -7.81
C SER A 28 5.31 -3.39 -8.66
N ILE A 29 5.87 -2.21 -8.39
CA ILE A 29 5.64 -1.03 -9.24
C ILE A 29 6.25 -1.23 -10.64
N ALA A 30 7.47 -1.77 -10.72
CA ALA A 30 8.12 -2.06 -11.99
C ALA A 30 7.31 -3.09 -12.80
N GLU A 31 6.77 -4.12 -12.13
CA GLU A 31 5.89 -5.11 -12.74
C GLU A 31 4.61 -4.48 -13.27
N LEU A 32 3.95 -3.64 -12.47
CA LEU A 32 2.76 -2.90 -12.89
C LEU A 32 3.03 -2.11 -14.18
N PHE A 33 4.14 -1.37 -14.24
CA PHE A 33 4.50 -0.61 -15.43
C PHE A 33 4.81 -1.50 -16.63
N ARG A 34 5.51 -2.62 -16.42
CA ARG A 34 5.79 -3.60 -17.49
C ARG A 34 4.50 -4.19 -18.05
N MET A 35 3.56 -4.55 -17.18
CA MET A 35 2.26 -5.05 -17.58
C MET A 35 1.54 -4.02 -18.44
N LEU A 36 1.37 -2.79 -17.94
CA LEU A 36 0.64 -1.72 -18.64
C LEU A 36 1.31 -1.26 -19.94
N ALA A 37 2.63 -1.39 -20.08
CA ALA A 37 3.35 -1.09 -21.32
C ALA A 37 3.30 -2.22 -22.36
N SER A 38 2.85 -3.42 -21.97
CA SER A 38 2.79 -4.58 -22.85
C SER A 38 1.65 -4.46 -23.85
N SER A 39 1.92 -4.82 -25.11
CA SER A 39 0.86 -5.00 -26.12
C SER A 39 0.09 -6.32 -25.95
N ALA A 40 0.49 -7.18 -25.00
CA ALA A 40 -0.20 -8.41 -24.68
C ALA A 40 -1.49 -8.14 -23.91
N ARG A 41 -2.49 -9.03 -24.06
CA ARG A 41 -3.72 -8.96 -23.27
C ARG A 41 -3.40 -9.26 -21.80
N ILE A 42 -3.49 -8.24 -20.96
CA ILE A 42 -3.36 -8.35 -19.51
C ILE A 42 -4.72 -8.78 -18.93
N SER A 43 -4.75 -9.73 -18.01
CA SER A 43 -5.98 -10.06 -17.29
C SER A 43 -6.23 -9.01 -16.17
N GLN A 44 -7.50 -8.73 -15.91
CA GLN A 44 -7.87 -7.87 -14.77
C GLN A 44 -7.40 -8.48 -13.44
N ASP A 45 -7.41 -9.81 -13.34
CA ASP A 45 -6.94 -10.55 -12.17
C ASP A 45 -5.45 -10.29 -11.87
N SER A 46 -4.58 -10.35 -12.89
CA SER A 46 -3.16 -10.07 -12.70
C SER A 46 -2.89 -8.62 -12.31
N LEU A 47 -3.65 -7.66 -12.85
CA LEU A 47 -3.54 -6.25 -12.44
C LEU A 47 -3.97 -6.06 -10.98
N ALA A 48 -5.09 -6.69 -10.61
CA ALA A 48 -5.60 -6.65 -9.23
C ALA A 48 -4.60 -7.26 -8.24
N ASP A 49 -3.98 -8.40 -8.57
CA ASP A 49 -2.96 -9.05 -7.74
C ASP A 49 -1.69 -8.20 -7.58
N CYS A 50 -1.25 -7.55 -8.65
CA CYS A 50 -0.11 -6.63 -8.61
C CYS A 50 -0.40 -5.42 -7.71
N LEU A 51 -1.58 -4.81 -7.84
CA LEU A 51 -2.02 -3.70 -6.99
C LEU A 51 -2.16 -4.13 -5.53
N ALA A 52 -2.72 -5.32 -5.27
CA ALA A 52 -2.85 -5.89 -3.94
C ALA A 52 -1.47 -6.12 -3.29
N SER A 53 -0.49 -6.61 -4.05
CA SER A 53 0.89 -6.80 -3.60
C SER A 53 1.52 -5.50 -3.11
N ILE A 54 1.35 -4.40 -3.85
CA ILE A 54 1.83 -3.06 -3.44
C ILE A 54 1.19 -2.63 -2.11
N ILE A 55 -0.12 -2.82 -1.99
CA ILE A 55 -0.88 -2.44 -0.79
C ILE A 55 -0.41 -3.26 0.43
N VAL A 56 -0.31 -4.58 0.29
CA VAL A 56 0.14 -5.48 1.37
C VAL A 56 1.56 -5.14 1.80
N ALA A 57 2.49 -4.97 0.86
CA ALA A 57 3.87 -4.60 1.17
C ALA A 57 3.95 -3.25 1.90
N SER A 58 3.11 -2.28 1.52
CA SER A 58 3.01 -0.98 2.18
C SER A 58 2.55 -1.08 3.64
N TYR A 59 1.53 -1.91 3.92
CA TYR A 59 1.09 -2.17 5.30
C TYR A 59 2.18 -2.84 6.13
N LEU A 60 2.82 -3.89 5.58
CA LEU A 60 3.89 -4.61 6.27
C LEU A 60 5.08 -3.69 6.58
N LEU A 61 5.44 -2.82 5.63
CA LEU A 61 6.50 -1.82 5.84
C LEU A 61 6.13 -0.87 6.98
N GLY A 62 4.91 -0.34 6.98
CA GLY A 62 4.40 0.49 8.07
C GLY A 62 4.51 -0.20 9.43
N LYS A 63 4.10 -1.46 9.54
CA LYS A 63 4.23 -2.25 10.78
C LYS A 63 5.68 -2.36 11.24
N ARG A 64 6.62 -2.60 10.33
CA ARG A 64 8.06 -2.71 10.64
C ARG A 64 8.68 -1.39 11.07
N LEU A 65 8.08 -0.28 10.66
CA LEU A 65 8.41 1.08 11.09
C LEU A 65 7.69 1.51 12.38
N GLY A 66 6.91 0.62 13.02
CA GLY A 66 6.18 0.92 14.24
C GLY A 66 4.83 1.62 14.02
N ILE A 67 4.30 1.62 12.80
CA ILE A 67 3.01 2.20 12.45
C ILE A 67 1.94 1.11 12.47
N HIS A 68 0.92 1.29 13.30
CA HIS A 68 -0.22 0.38 13.35
C HIS A 68 -1.08 0.48 12.07
N PHE A 69 -1.63 -0.64 11.59
CA PHE A 69 -2.42 -0.69 10.35
C PHE A 69 -3.59 0.30 10.35
N GLY A 70 -4.32 0.40 11.47
CA GLY A 70 -5.42 1.37 11.61
C GLY A 70 -5.00 2.83 11.44
N VAL A 71 -3.75 3.20 11.72
CA VAL A 71 -3.24 4.56 11.46
C VAL A 71 -3.10 4.80 9.95
N ILE A 72 -2.62 3.81 9.21
CA ILE A 72 -2.51 3.87 7.75
C ILE A 72 -3.90 3.98 7.13
N GLU A 73 -4.85 3.16 7.59
CA GLU A 73 -6.24 3.23 7.14
C GLU A 73 -6.88 4.59 7.42
N GLN A 74 -6.66 5.16 8.61
CA GLN A 74 -7.15 6.50 8.94
C GLN A 74 -6.56 7.57 8.01
N LYS A 75 -5.27 7.46 7.67
CA LYS A 75 -4.61 8.36 6.71
C LYS A 75 -5.18 8.20 5.29
N ILE A 76 -5.49 6.98 4.85
CA ILE A 76 -6.14 6.71 3.56
C ILE A 76 -7.53 7.35 3.53
N ALA A 77 -8.37 7.09 4.55
CA ALA A 77 -9.71 7.68 4.65
C ALA A 77 -9.68 9.22 4.64
N ASN A 78 -8.69 9.83 5.32
CA ASN A 78 -8.50 11.27 5.31
C ASN A 78 -8.08 11.79 3.93
N LYS A 79 -7.20 11.10 3.20
CA LYS A 79 -6.80 11.49 1.84
C LYS A 79 -7.99 11.47 0.88
N ILE A 80 -8.82 10.42 0.95
CA ILE A 80 -10.05 10.32 0.14
C ILE A 80 -11.00 11.47 0.46
N ARG A 81 -11.25 11.73 1.75
CA ARG A 81 -12.13 12.83 2.18
C ARG A 81 -11.63 14.19 1.71
N LEU A 82 -10.32 14.44 1.82
CA LEU A 82 -9.71 15.69 1.37
C LEU A 82 -9.79 15.84 -0.14
N GLY A 83 -9.45 14.80 -0.90
CA GLY A 83 -9.55 14.85 -2.37
C GLY A 83 -10.97 15.10 -2.88
N ILE A 84 -12.00 14.60 -2.18
CA ILE A 84 -13.40 14.94 -2.48
C ILE A 84 -13.69 16.41 -2.17
N LEU A 85 -13.29 16.90 -0.99
CA LEU A 85 -13.54 18.27 -0.56
C LEU A 85 -12.85 19.31 -1.46
N GLU A 86 -11.65 18.96 -1.93
CA GLU A 86 -10.83 19.80 -2.79
C GLU A 86 -11.22 19.70 -4.28
N GLU A 87 -12.26 18.92 -4.61
CA GLU A 87 -12.70 18.66 -5.99
C GLU A 87 -11.53 18.25 -6.89
N HIS A 88 -10.67 17.34 -6.40
CA HIS A 88 -9.54 16.80 -7.14
C HIS A 88 -10.01 16.29 -8.51
N GLU A 89 -9.22 16.45 -9.57
CA GLU A 89 -9.61 16.13 -10.96
C GLU A 89 -10.28 14.75 -11.08
N ILE A 90 -9.68 13.73 -10.46
CA ILE A 90 -10.25 12.37 -10.44
C ILE A 90 -11.67 12.26 -9.83
N GLU A 91 -11.98 13.08 -8.81
CA GLU A 91 -13.34 13.14 -8.27
C GLU A 91 -14.25 13.96 -9.18
N LYS A 92 -13.78 15.11 -9.66
CA LYS A 92 -14.58 16.03 -10.46
C LYS A 92 -15.00 15.40 -11.80
N ASP A 93 -14.09 14.66 -12.43
CA ASP A 93 -14.28 14.13 -13.77
C ASP A 93 -14.92 12.72 -13.75
N TYR A 94 -14.66 11.93 -12.69
CA TYR A 94 -15.07 10.52 -12.64
C TYR A 94 -15.87 10.12 -11.39
N GLY A 95 -15.74 10.84 -10.27
CA GLY A 95 -16.38 10.49 -9.00
C GLY A 95 -15.69 9.33 -8.26
N ASP A 96 -14.48 8.95 -8.67
CA ASP A 96 -13.80 7.75 -8.19
C ASP A 96 -13.50 7.78 -6.68
N LEU A 97 -13.24 8.96 -6.09
CA LEU A 97 -12.98 9.06 -4.66
C LEU A 97 -14.26 8.84 -3.86
N SER A 98 -15.39 9.35 -4.36
CA SER A 98 -16.70 9.08 -3.79
C SER A 98 -17.07 7.61 -3.86
N GLU A 99 -16.81 6.93 -4.99
CA GLU A 99 -17.00 5.48 -5.14
C GLU A 99 -16.09 4.70 -4.17
N LEU A 100 -14.79 5.02 -4.13
CA LEU A 100 -13.83 4.38 -3.23
C LEU A 100 -14.23 4.56 -1.76
N ARG A 101 -14.73 5.74 -1.38
CA ARG A 101 -15.24 6.01 -0.03
C ARG A 101 -16.43 5.12 0.33
N GLN A 102 -17.34 4.88 -0.62
CA GLN A 102 -18.49 4.00 -0.39
C GLN A 102 -18.03 2.54 -0.23
N HIS A 103 -17.15 2.07 -1.11
CA HIS A 103 -16.58 0.73 -1.03
C HIS A 103 -15.89 0.46 0.32
N MET A 104 -15.07 1.41 0.80
CA MET A 104 -14.37 1.28 2.08
C MET A 104 -15.31 1.28 3.30
N LYS A 105 -16.49 1.91 3.20
CA LYS A 105 -17.50 1.86 4.27
C LYS A 105 -18.22 0.52 4.29
N ALA A 106 -18.61 0.00 3.13
CA ALA A 106 -19.29 -1.28 3.02
C ALA A 106 -18.46 -2.46 3.57
N ASN A 107 -17.14 -2.43 3.41
CA ASN A 107 -16.24 -3.48 3.93
C ASN A 107 -15.93 -3.37 5.43
N ARG A 108 -16.51 -2.39 6.15
CA ARG A 108 -16.32 -2.19 7.59
C ARG A 108 -17.55 -2.57 8.42
N GLU A 109 -18.65 -2.95 7.76
CA GLU A 109 -19.89 -3.46 8.35
C GLU A 109 -19.95 -4.99 8.23
#